data_AF-A0A9N8KWS4-F1
#
_entry.id   AF-A0A9N8KWS4-F1
#
_cell.length_a   1.000
_cell.length_b   1.000
_cell.length_c   1.000
_cell.angle_alpha   90.00
_cell.angle_beta   90.00
_cell.angle_gamma   90.00
#
_symmetry.space_group_name_H-M   'P 1'
#
loop_
_entity.id
_entity.type
_entity.pdbx_description
1 polymer ?
#
loop_
_entity_poly.entity_id
_entity_poly.type
_entity_poly.pdbx_seq_one_letter_code
_entity_poly.pdbx_strand_id
1 'polypeptide(L)'
;MPVRKQHYQRPPKFDMNNATPEELMDEIIRITVFDYKALCAKLANPPIPESERELVDFMRAKYAMESKLVNGYLNKLRQMMRDTPPGYVHTALKQREREIRERLRNGTIFLCLLGDTCKIPPPWRVK
;
A
#
# COMPACT_ATOMS: atom_id res chain seq x y z
N MET A 1 -11.29 -28.14 14.99
CA MET A 1 -11.33 -26.73 15.41
C MET A 1 -11.86 -25.89 14.25
N PRO A 2 -12.89 -25.04 14.41
CA PRO A 2 -13.43 -24.27 13.30
C PRO A 2 -12.50 -23.09 12.98
N VAL A 3 -12.09 -23.02 11.73
CA VAL A 3 -11.31 -21.90 11.17
C VAL A 3 -12.19 -20.65 11.23
N ARG A 4 -11.89 -19.70 12.12
CA ARG A 4 -12.56 -18.40 12.15
C ARG A 4 -12.31 -17.73 10.80
N LYS A 5 -13.35 -17.68 9.95
CA LYS A 5 -13.35 -16.87 8.73
C LYS A 5 -13.14 -15.42 9.16
N GLN A 6 -11.92 -14.92 9.00
CA GLN A 6 -11.63 -13.51 9.19
C GLN A 6 -12.37 -12.76 8.09
N HIS A 7 -13.51 -12.17 8.43
CA HIS A 7 -14.21 -11.25 7.54
C HIS A 7 -13.32 -10.02 7.38
N TYR A 8 -12.57 -10.00 6.28
CA TYR A 8 -11.81 -8.83 5.87
C TYR A 8 -12.79 -7.67 5.63
N GLN A 9 -12.76 -6.67 6.51
CA GLN A 9 -13.48 -5.42 6.29
C GLN A 9 -12.63 -4.54 5.37
N ARG A 10 -13.24 -4.10 4.26
CA ARG A 10 -12.62 -3.13 3.34
C ARG A 10 -12.31 -1.85 4.13
N PRO A 11 -11.09 -1.31 4.08
CA PRO A 11 -10.77 -0.03 4.69
C PRO A 11 -11.74 1.07 4.19
N PRO A 12 -12.03 2.10 4.99
CA PRO A 12 -12.78 3.26 4.52
C PRO A 12 -12.13 3.79 3.23
N LYS A 13 -12.96 4.09 2.23
CA LYS A 13 -12.48 4.61 0.93
C LYS A 13 -11.68 5.89 1.19
N PHE A 14 -10.46 5.94 0.68
CA PHE A 14 -9.63 7.15 0.69
C PHE A 14 -10.38 8.31 0.00
N ASP A 15 -10.54 9.42 0.70
CA ASP A 15 -11.21 10.61 0.16
C ASP A 15 -10.21 11.51 -0.56
N MET A 16 -10.06 11.29 -1.87
CA MET A 16 -9.17 12.06 -2.73
C MET A 16 -9.47 13.57 -2.75
N ASN A 17 -10.71 13.99 -2.50
CA ASN A 17 -11.09 15.39 -2.64
C ASN A 17 -10.60 16.25 -1.47
N ASN A 18 -10.58 15.66 -0.27
CA ASN A 18 -10.17 16.32 0.97
C ASN A 18 -8.75 15.94 1.42
N ALA A 19 -8.06 15.06 0.69
CA ALA A 19 -6.72 14.62 1.03
C ALA A 19 -5.68 15.74 0.93
N THR A 20 -4.80 15.79 1.92
CA THR A 20 -3.58 16.60 1.91
C THR A 20 -2.54 16.04 0.90
N PRO A 21 -1.53 16.84 0.49
CA PRO A 21 -0.45 16.34 -0.36
C PRO A 21 0.25 15.12 0.25
N GLU A 22 0.49 15.11 1.56
CA GLU A 22 1.15 14.02 2.27
C GLU A 22 0.31 12.74 2.26
N GLU A 23 -1.00 12.84 2.47
CA GLU A 23 -1.91 11.69 2.40
C GLU A 23 -1.99 11.12 0.98
N LEU A 24 -2.00 11.98 -0.05
CA LEU A 24 -1.93 11.55 -1.44
C LEU A 24 -0.61 10.83 -1.75
N MET A 25 0.52 11.36 -1.27
CA MET A 25 1.82 10.71 -1.40
C MET A 25 1.82 9.34 -0.72
N ASP A 26 1.30 9.25 0.50
CA ASP A 26 1.24 8.00 1.27
C ASP A 26 0.40 6.94 0.55
N GLU A 27 -0.74 7.33 -0.02
CA GLU A 27 -1.63 6.44 -0.75
C GLU A 27 -1.02 5.98 -2.09
N ILE A 28 -0.35 6.88 -2.82
CA ILE A 28 0.41 6.54 -4.03
C ILE A 28 1.50 5.52 -3.69
N ILE A 29 2.29 5.77 -2.63
CA ILE A 29 3.38 4.90 -2.20
C ILE A 29 2.82 3.55 -1.74
N ARG A 30 1.71 3.53 -1.00
CA ARG A 30 1.04 2.30 -0.59
C ARG A 30 0.72 1.41 -1.78
N ILE A 31 0.00 1.94 -2.76
CA ILE A 31 -0.46 1.13 -3.90
C ILE A 31 0.73 0.70 -4.76
N THR A 32 1.60 1.63 -5.12
CA THR A 32 2.66 1.39 -6.11
C THR A 32 3.88 0.66 -5.57
N VAL A 33 4.21 0.85 -4.29
CA VAL A 33 5.39 0.26 -3.67
C VAL A 33 5.01 -0.90 -2.78
N PHE A 34 4.12 -0.68 -1.80
CA PHE A 34 3.86 -1.68 -0.77
C PHE A 34 2.96 -2.81 -1.25
N ASP A 35 1.76 -2.49 -1.74
CA ASP A 35 0.80 -3.48 -2.23
C ASP A 35 1.38 -4.26 -3.43
N TYR A 36 2.03 -3.56 -4.35
CA TYR A 36 2.71 -4.21 -5.48
C TYR A 36 3.81 -5.16 -5.02
N LYS A 37 4.72 -4.74 -4.12
CA LYS A 37 5.79 -5.62 -3.63
C LYS A 37 5.27 -6.79 -2.82
N ALA A 38 4.24 -6.58 -2.01
CA ALA A 38 3.60 -7.65 -1.25
C ALA A 38 3.00 -8.70 -2.19
N LEU A 39 2.32 -8.25 -3.25
CA LEU A 39 1.80 -9.13 -4.30
C LEU A 39 2.94 -9.87 -5.02
N CYS A 40 3.99 -9.17 -5.45
CA CYS A 40 5.15 -9.79 -6.09
C CYS A 40 5.82 -10.84 -5.21
N ALA A 41 5.99 -10.57 -3.91
CA ALA A 41 6.59 -11.53 -2.98
C ALA A 41 5.77 -12.82 -2.84
N LYS A 42 4.43 -12.72 -2.86
CA LYS A 42 3.55 -13.89 -2.86
C LYS A 42 3.58 -14.67 -4.17
N LEU A 43 3.73 -13.97 -5.30
CA LEU A 43 3.82 -14.61 -6.63
C LEU A 43 5.21 -15.19 -6.94
N ALA A 44 6.25 -14.73 -6.26
CA ALA A 44 7.64 -15.13 -6.52
C ALA A 44 7.96 -16.57 -6.07
N ASN A 45 7.15 -17.16 -5.18
CA ASN A 45 7.37 -18.50 -4.63
C ASN A 45 6.27 -19.49 -5.07
N PRO A 46 6.26 -19.96 -6.32
CA PRO A 46 5.39 -21.04 -6.74
C PRO A 46 5.90 -22.41 -6.22
N PRO A 47 5.00 -23.38 -5.95
CA PRO A 47 3.55 -23.26 -6.05
C PRO A 47 2.96 -22.51 -4.86
N ILE A 48 1.96 -21.67 -5.13
CA ILE A 48 1.23 -20.94 -4.09
C ILE A 48 0.39 -21.95 -3.30
N PRO A 49 0.52 -22.01 -1.96
CA PRO A 49 -0.28 -22.89 -1.13
C PRO A 49 -1.78 -22.65 -1.31
N GLU A 50 -2.59 -23.70 -1.31
CA GLU A 50 -4.06 -23.60 -1.46
C GLU A 50 -4.69 -22.69 -0.38
N SER A 51 -4.16 -22.73 0.84
CA SER A 51 -4.55 -21.86 1.95
C SER A 51 -4.28 -20.36 1.72
N GLU A 52 -3.43 -20.01 0.76
CA GLU A 52 -3.10 -18.63 0.42
C GLU A 52 -3.69 -18.18 -0.93
N ARG A 53 -4.28 -19.08 -1.71
CA ARG A 53 -4.81 -18.75 -3.06
C ARG A 53 -5.85 -17.63 -3.02
N GLU A 54 -6.86 -17.76 -2.15
CA GLU A 54 -7.90 -16.75 -1.99
C GLU A 54 -7.32 -15.38 -1.62
N LEU A 55 -6.29 -15.35 -0.77
CA LEU A 55 -5.62 -14.12 -0.38
C LEU A 55 -4.86 -13.50 -1.56
N VAL A 56 -4.13 -14.29 -2.34
CA VAL A 56 -3.39 -13.80 -3.51
C VAL A 56 -4.33 -13.28 -4.59
N ASP A 57 -5.43 -13.98 -4.85
CA ASP A 57 -6.45 -13.54 -5.82
C ASP A 57 -7.11 -12.24 -5.38
N PHE A 58 -7.41 -12.11 -4.07
CA PHE A 58 -7.89 -10.87 -3.50
C PHE A 58 -6.86 -9.73 -3.67
N MET A 59 -5.59 -9.96 -3.35
CA MET A 59 -4.53 -8.96 -3.51
C MET A 59 -4.36 -8.53 -4.97
N ARG A 60 -4.46 -9.47 -5.92
CA ARG A 60 -4.47 -9.16 -7.37
C ARG A 60 -5.64 -8.27 -7.74
N ALA A 61 -6.86 -8.66 -7.34
CA ALA A 61 -8.06 -7.90 -7.65
C ALA A 61 -8.01 -6.50 -7.04
N LYS A 62 -7.58 -6.39 -5.77
CA LYS A 62 -7.37 -5.11 -5.08
C LYS A 62 -6.38 -4.23 -5.83
N TYR A 63 -5.18 -4.75 -6.13
CA TYR A 63 -4.16 -3.99 -6.86
C TYR A 63 -4.64 -3.56 -8.25
N ALA A 64 -5.35 -4.43 -8.99
CA ALA A 64 -5.90 -4.10 -10.29
C ALA A 64 -6.96 -2.98 -10.24
N MET A 65 -7.72 -2.88 -9.15
CA MET A 65 -8.66 -1.78 -8.93
C MET A 65 -7.94 -0.49 -8.52
N GLU A 66 -7.03 -0.57 -7.55
CA GLU A 66 -6.39 0.60 -6.95
C GLU A 66 -5.30 1.21 -7.84
N SER A 67 -4.58 0.41 -8.63
CA SER A 67 -3.59 0.91 -9.59
C SER A 67 -4.18 1.89 -10.61
N LYS A 68 -5.45 1.74 -10.96
CA LYS A 68 -6.18 2.69 -11.84
C LYS A 68 -6.35 4.07 -11.20
N LEU A 69 -6.41 4.14 -9.86
CA LEU A 69 -6.59 5.38 -9.10
C LEU A 69 -5.29 6.17 -8.96
N VAL A 70 -4.14 5.51 -9.03
CA VAL A 70 -2.81 6.12 -8.84
C VAL A 70 -2.60 7.32 -9.76
N ASN A 71 -3.00 7.21 -11.03
CA ASN A 71 -2.89 8.33 -11.98
C ASN A 71 -3.75 9.53 -11.55
N GLY A 72 -4.94 9.29 -11.00
CA GLY A 72 -5.79 10.32 -10.42
C GLY A 72 -5.13 11.01 -9.23
N TYR A 73 -4.56 10.22 -8.31
CA TYR A 73 -3.85 10.74 -7.14
C TYR A 73 -2.62 11.56 -7.53
N LEU A 74 -1.82 11.07 -8.50
CA LEU A 74 -0.66 11.79 -9.01
C LEU A 74 -1.06 13.11 -9.69
N ASN A 75 -2.14 13.12 -10.46
CA ASN A 75 -2.63 14.34 -11.11
C ASN A 75 -3.11 15.36 -10.07
N LYS A 76 -3.87 14.93 -9.05
CA LYS A 76 -4.31 15.80 -7.96
C LYS A 76 -3.12 16.36 -7.18
N LEU A 77 -2.12 15.53 -6.86
CA LEU A 77 -0.91 15.95 -6.18
C LEU A 77 -0.14 17.00 -6.99
N ARG A 78 0.01 16.79 -8.31
CA ARG A 78 0.64 17.77 -9.21
C ARG A 78 -0.13 19.09 -9.27
N GLN A 79 -1.46 19.06 -9.22
CA GLN A 79 -2.28 20.27 -9.18
C GLN A 79 -2.10 21.03 -7.87
N MET A 80 -2.06 20.33 -6.73
CA MET A 80 -1.83 20.95 -5.42
C MET A 80 -0.43 21.54 -5.27
N MET A 81 0.55 20.95 -5.96
CA MET A 81 1.95 21.37 -5.93
C MET A 81 2.38 22.11 -7.21
N ARG A 82 1.44 22.75 -7.92
CA ARG A 82 1.70 23.34 -9.25
C ARG A 82 2.82 24.39 -9.26
N ASP A 83 3.00 25.08 -8.14
CA ASP A 83 3.96 26.17 -7.98
C ASP A 83 5.35 25.65 -7.55
N THR A 84 5.52 24.33 -7.39
CA THR A 84 6.83 23.73 -7.08
C THR A 84 7.66 23.44 -8.33
N PRO A 85 9.01 23.49 -8.22
CA PRO A 85 9.89 23.20 -9.34
C PRO A 85 9.68 21.81 -9.95
N PRO A 86 9.93 21.65 -11.26
CA PRO A 86 9.94 20.33 -11.90
C PRO A 86 10.84 19.35 -11.17
N GLY A 87 10.36 18.12 -10.97
CA GLY A 87 11.09 17.08 -10.25
C GLY A 87 10.99 17.12 -8.72
N TYR A 88 10.46 18.21 -8.13
CA TYR A 88 10.27 18.29 -6.68
C TYR A 88 9.32 17.20 -6.16
N VAL A 89 8.17 17.00 -6.82
CA VAL A 89 7.18 15.97 -6.47
C VAL A 89 7.81 14.57 -6.44
N HIS A 90 8.70 14.27 -7.39
CA HIS A 90 9.41 12.97 -7.43
C HIS A 90 10.36 12.81 -6.25
N THR A 91 11.12 13.86 -5.93
CA THR A 91 12.02 13.87 -4.78
C THR A 91 11.25 13.76 -3.47
N ALA A 92 10.13 14.47 -3.34
CA ALA A 92 9.24 14.42 -2.18
C ALA A 92 8.66 13.01 -1.98
N LEU A 93 8.18 12.37 -3.05
CA LEU A 93 7.69 10.99 -3.00
C LEU A 93 8.78 10.01 -2.54
N LYS A 94 10.01 10.12 -3.06
CA LYS A 94 11.13 9.27 -2.64
C LYS A 94 11.51 9.48 -1.18
N GLN A 95 11.55 10.74 -0.74
CA GLN A 95 11.85 11.08 0.64
C GLN A 95 10.77 10.54 1.57
N ARG A 96 9.49 10.72 1.21
CA ARG A 96 8.36 10.21 1.96
C ARG A 96 8.35 8.68 2.04
N GLU A 97 8.66 8.00 0.94
CA GLU A 97 8.80 6.55 0.90
C GLU A 97 9.86 6.06 1.90
N ARG A 98 11.00 6.76 1.97
CA ARG A 98 12.07 6.44 2.94
C ARG A 98 11.58 6.61 4.38
N GLU A 99 10.90 7.71 4.69
CA GLU A 99 10.35 7.96 6.02
C GLU A 99 9.34 6.89 6.44
N ILE A 100 8.42 6.50 5.55
CA ILE A 100 7.45 5.42 5.82
C ILE A 100 8.19 4.12 6.09
N ARG A 101 9.20 3.76 5.28
CA ARG A 101 10.00 2.54 5.48
C ARG A 101 10.77 2.55 6.79
N GLU A 102 11.35 3.67 7.18
CA GLU A 102 12.07 3.81 8.46
C GLU A 102 11.10 3.65 9.64
N ARG A 103 9.93 4.29 9.58
CA ARG A 103 8.89 4.14 10.60
C ARG A 103 8.35 2.71 10.69
N LEU A 104 8.16 2.03 9.56
CA LEU A 104 7.80 0.60 9.52
C LEU A 104 8.88 -0.28 10.15
N ARG A 105 10.17 0.02 9.90
CA ARG A 105 11.30 -0.71 10.47
C ARG A 105 11.38 -0.54 12.00
N ASN A 106 11.08 0.66 12.48
CA ASN A 106 11.09 1.01 13.90
C ASN A 106 9.80 0.60 14.63
N GLY A 107 8.82 0.01 13.92
CA GLY A 107 7.54 -0.42 14.49
C GLY A 107 6.61 0.74 14.90
N THR A 108 6.90 1.97 14.46
CA THR A 108 6.20 3.20 14.87
C THR A 108 4.97 3.49 14.00
N ILE A 109 4.85 2.86 12.84
CA ILE A 109 3.65 2.88 12.01
C ILE A 109 3.12 1.46 11.85
N PHE A 110 1.90 1.22 12.34
CA PHE A 110 0.99 0.28 11.70
C PHE A 110 0.40 1.01 10.51
N LEU A 111 0.70 0.60 9.27
CA LEU A 111 -0.17 0.98 8.17
C LEU A 111 -1.51 0.30 8.47
N CYS A 112 -2.44 1.04 9.09
CA CYS A 112 -3.80 0.62 9.39
C CYS A 112 -4.66 0.45 8.12
N LEU A 113 -4.13 -0.22 7.08
CA LEU A 113 -4.78 -0.38 5.78
C LEU A 113 -5.08 -1.85 5.43
N LEU A 114 -4.94 -2.72 6.42
CA LEU A 114 -5.58 -4.02 6.46
C LEU A 114 -6.22 -4.09 7.84
N GLY A 115 -7.55 -4.02 7.89
CA GLY A 115 -8.33 -4.03 9.13
C GLY A 115 -7.79 -5.10 10.09
N ASP A 116 -7.65 -4.70 11.35
CA ASP A 116 -7.30 -5.49 12.52
C ASP A 116 -6.53 -6.80 12.28
N THR A 117 -5.24 -6.79 12.65
CA THR A 117 -4.38 -7.96 12.89
C THR A 117 -3.82 -8.71 11.68
N CYS A 118 -3.21 -8.01 10.72
CA CYS A 118 -2.17 -8.67 9.93
C CYS A 118 -0.89 -8.81 10.77
N LYS A 119 -0.76 -9.93 11.48
CA LYS A 119 0.54 -10.49 11.93
C LYS A 119 1.35 -10.98 10.71
N ILE A 120 1.44 -10.18 9.64
CA ILE A 120 2.35 -10.47 8.55
C ILE A 120 3.66 -9.81 8.97
N PRO A 121 4.67 -10.60 9.37
CA PRO A 121 5.99 -10.03 9.61
C PRO A 121 6.43 -9.29 8.34
N PRO A 122 7.12 -8.15 8.47
CA PRO A 122 7.71 -7.48 7.31
C PRO A 122 8.45 -8.51 6.46
N PRO A 123 8.40 -8.45 5.12
CA PRO A 123 9.00 -9.46 4.24
C PRO A 123 10.51 -9.65 4.43
N TRP A 124 11.17 -8.77 5.20
CA TRP A 124 12.58 -8.86 5.62
C TRP A 124 12.81 -9.68 6.90
N ARG A 125 11.75 -10.17 7.55
CA ARG A 125 11.82 -10.93 8.81
C ARG A 125 11.41 -12.39 8.55
N VAL A 126 12.06 -13.00 7.56
CA VAL A 126 12.15 -14.46 7.43
C VAL A 126 13.54 -14.82 7.97
N LYS A 127 13.56 -15.41 9.17
CA LYS A 127 14.74 -16.12 9.68
C LYS A 127 14.62 -17.57 9.26
#